data_AF-A0A1M3LS48-F1
#
_entry.id   AF-A0A1M3LS48-F1
#
_cell.length_a   1.000
_cell.length_b   1.000
_cell.length_c   1.000
_cell.angle_alpha   90.00
_cell.angle_beta   90.00
_cell.angle_gamma   90.00
#
_symmetry.space_group_name_H-M   'P 1'
#
loop_
_entity.id
_entity.type
_entity.pdbx_description
1 polymer ?
#
loop_
_entity_poly.entity_id
_entity_poly.type
_entity_poly.pdbx_seq_one_letter_code
_entity_poly.pdbx_strand_id
1 'polypeptide(L)'
;MRKYHRWISVVAALFLVVVGTTGIVLQVQRLLGGEEEQEREREAATETEAAPRVDPSALLSRTLAAVQQRAPGRALASIELLPGGDDPKAMVVLAGDHARRLIVDGRDGVVVQDEPYEAESLILRIHSGAIFGEPGVFLGIMWGIALVGLSLTGAWVYLDLYRRRRKSGKSGMFW
;
A
#
# COMPACT_ATOMS: atom_id res chain seq x y z
N MET A 1 5.53 -37.68 -2.70
CA MET A 1 5.84 -36.48 -3.53
C MET A 1 4.63 -36.01 -4.35
N ARG A 2 4.16 -36.73 -5.38
CA ARG A 2 3.07 -36.25 -6.27
C ARG A 2 1.70 -36.04 -5.61
N LYS A 3 1.30 -36.91 -4.68
CA LYS A 3 0.03 -36.78 -3.93
C LYS A 3 -0.01 -35.50 -3.07
N TYR A 4 1.07 -35.26 -2.30
CA TYR A 4 1.18 -34.07 -1.44
C TYR A 4 1.27 -32.79 -2.25
N HIS A 5 2.07 -32.77 -3.33
CA HIS A 5 2.13 -31.62 -4.23
C HIS A 5 0.74 -31.25 -4.75
N ARG A 6 -0.06 -32.22 -5.25
CA ARG A 6 -1.42 -31.95 -5.75
C ARG A 6 -2.33 -31.30 -4.71
N TRP A 7 -2.39 -31.85 -3.50
CA TRP A 7 -3.29 -31.32 -2.46
C TRP A 7 -2.83 -29.94 -1.96
N ILE A 8 -1.52 -29.76 -1.75
CA ILE A 8 -0.95 -28.46 -1.37
C ILE A 8 -1.17 -27.44 -2.49
N SER A 9 -1.03 -27.83 -3.76
CA SER A 9 -1.26 -26.95 -4.92
C SER A 9 -2.71 -26.49 -5.04
N VAL A 10 -3.71 -27.32 -4.73
CA VAL A 10 -5.12 -26.93 -4.81
C VAL A 10 -5.44 -25.84 -3.78
N VAL A 11 -4.99 -26.04 -2.53
CA VAL A 11 -5.18 -25.04 -1.46
C VAL A 11 -4.38 -23.78 -1.78
N ALA A 12 -3.13 -23.93 -2.24
CA ALA A 12 -2.30 -22.80 -2.65
C ALA A 12 -2.94 -22.02 -3.81
N ALA A 13 -3.56 -22.69 -4.78
CA ALA A 13 -4.20 -22.03 -5.92
C ALA A 13 -5.36 -21.11 -5.49
N LEU A 14 -6.19 -21.55 -4.53
CA LEU A 14 -7.27 -20.70 -3.99
C LEU A 14 -6.71 -19.42 -3.37
N PHE A 15 -5.64 -19.56 -2.56
CA PHE A 15 -4.98 -18.42 -1.94
C PHE A 15 -4.32 -17.50 -2.98
N LEU A 16 -3.68 -18.09 -4.00
CA LEU A 16 -3.05 -17.39 -5.12
C LEU A 16 -4.06 -16.58 -5.93
N VAL A 17 -5.29 -17.08 -6.10
CA VAL A 17 -6.38 -16.31 -6.73
C VAL A 17 -6.70 -15.06 -5.92
N VAL A 18 -6.84 -15.17 -4.60
CA VAL A 18 -7.14 -14.00 -3.74
C VAL A 18 -6.00 -12.98 -3.76
N VAL A 19 -4.77 -13.43 -3.51
CA VAL A 19 -3.58 -12.55 -3.47
C VAL A 19 -3.28 -11.97 -4.85
N GLY A 20 -3.42 -12.77 -5.91
CA GLY A 20 -3.24 -12.32 -7.28
C GLY A 20 -4.30 -11.30 -7.71
N THR A 21 -5.57 -11.53 -7.39
CA THR A 21 -6.65 -10.58 -7.71
C THR A 21 -6.48 -9.27 -6.97
N THR A 22 -6.20 -9.31 -5.67
CA THR A 22 -5.94 -8.09 -4.88
C THR A 22 -4.67 -7.37 -5.34
N GLY A 23 -3.62 -8.10 -5.69
CA GLY A 23 -2.40 -7.54 -6.27
C GLY A 23 -2.63 -6.83 -7.61
N ILE A 24 -3.47 -7.42 -8.48
CA ILE A 24 -3.88 -6.77 -9.74
C ILE A 24 -4.63 -5.47 -9.46
N VAL A 25 -5.58 -5.48 -8.53
CA VAL A 25 -6.32 -4.26 -8.16
C VAL A 25 -5.38 -3.17 -7.65
N LEU A 26 -4.44 -3.51 -6.76
CA LEU A 26 -3.43 -2.56 -6.27
C LEU A 26 -2.57 -2.00 -7.40
N GLN A 27 -2.19 -2.83 -8.37
CA GLN A 27 -1.38 -2.39 -9.50
C GLN A 27 -2.17 -1.49 -10.45
N VAL A 28 -3.46 -1.78 -10.68
CA VAL A 28 -4.36 -0.93 -11.47
C VAL A 28 -4.55 0.42 -10.78
N GLN A 29 -4.77 0.43 -9.46
CA GLN A 29 -4.89 1.67 -8.69
C GLN A 29 -3.62 2.52 -8.77
N ARG A 30 -2.44 1.90 -8.74
CA ARG A 30 -1.16 2.61 -8.94
C ARG A 30 -1.01 3.17 -10.34
N LEU A 31 -1.44 2.44 -11.36
CA LEU A 31 -1.37 2.90 -12.75
C LEU A 31 -2.32 4.07 -13.00
N LEU A 32 -3.54 4.02 -12.46
CA LEU A 32 -4.54 5.07 -12.66
C LEU A 32 -4.33 6.28 -11.72
N GLY A 33 -3.91 6.05 -10.48
CA GLY A 33 -3.71 7.12 -9.49
C GLY A 33 -2.30 7.71 -9.50
N GLY A 34 -1.27 6.95 -9.91
CA GLY A 34 0.12 7.39 -9.88
C GLY A 34 0.46 8.46 -10.91
N GLU A 35 -0.25 8.52 -12.03
CA GLU A 35 -0.12 9.62 -13.00
C GLU A 35 -0.68 10.91 -12.41
N GLU A 36 -1.87 10.87 -11.80
CA GLU A 36 -2.48 12.03 -11.14
C GLU A 36 -1.69 12.49 -9.91
N GLU A 37 -1.17 11.58 -9.09
CA GLU A 37 -0.35 11.93 -7.92
C GLU A 37 0.99 12.55 -8.34
N GLN A 38 1.68 12.00 -9.34
CA GLN A 38 2.92 12.58 -9.85
C GLN A 38 2.70 13.94 -10.53
N GLU A 39 1.61 14.10 -11.27
CA GLU A 39 1.26 15.38 -11.89
C GLU A 39 0.96 16.41 -10.81
N ARG A 40 0.15 16.07 -9.79
CA ARG A 40 -0.10 16.92 -8.62
C ARG A 40 1.15 17.25 -7.82
N GLU A 41 2.07 16.30 -7.64
CA GLU A 41 3.35 16.55 -6.96
C GLU A 41 4.26 17.47 -7.77
N ARG A 42 4.29 17.33 -9.10
CA ARG A 42 5.06 18.22 -9.99
C ARG A 42 4.46 19.61 -10.07
N GLU A 43 3.14 19.69 -10.18
CA GLU A 43 2.39 20.95 -10.12
C GLU A 43 2.62 21.62 -8.77
N ALA A 44 2.42 20.91 -7.65
CA ALA A 44 2.68 21.43 -6.31
C ALA A 44 4.15 21.86 -6.11
N ALA A 45 5.12 21.13 -6.65
CA ALA A 45 6.54 21.50 -6.57
C ALA A 45 6.86 22.76 -7.39
N THR A 46 6.29 22.89 -8.59
CA THR A 46 6.47 24.05 -9.48
C THR A 46 5.75 25.28 -8.92
N GLU A 47 4.54 25.09 -8.39
CA GLU A 47 3.73 26.11 -7.74
C GLU A 47 4.38 26.56 -6.41
N THR A 48 4.98 25.64 -5.66
CA THR A 48 5.75 25.93 -4.45
C THR A 48 6.95 26.84 -4.71
N GLU A 49 7.58 26.74 -5.89
CA GLU A 49 8.68 27.62 -6.29
C GLU A 49 8.20 29.06 -6.57
N ALA A 50 6.96 29.22 -7.05
CA ALA A 50 6.39 30.52 -7.45
C ALA A 50 5.52 31.20 -6.38
N ALA A 51 5.02 30.47 -5.39
CA ALA A 51 4.03 30.96 -4.44
C ALA A 51 4.61 31.79 -3.27
N PRO A 52 3.78 32.66 -2.63
CA PRO A 52 4.17 33.39 -1.43
C PRO A 52 4.51 32.42 -0.30
N ARG A 53 5.74 32.48 0.21
CA ARG A 53 6.19 31.60 1.31
C ARG A 53 5.42 31.92 2.58
N VAL A 54 4.59 30.99 3.05
CA VAL A 54 4.07 31.05 4.42
C VAL A 54 5.20 30.69 5.38
N ASP A 55 5.37 31.49 6.43
CA ASP A 55 6.32 31.18 7.50
C ASP A 55 5.95 29.82 8.13
N PRO A 56 6.84 28.81 8.05
CA PRO A 56 6.57 27.48 8.62
C PRO A 56 6.23 27.51 10.11
N SER A 57 6.79 28.47 10.86
CA SER A 57 6.53 28.60 12.30
C SER A 57 5.10 29.10 12.57
N ALA A 58 4.62 30.03 11.75
CA ALA A 58 3.25 30.52 11.81
C ALA A 58 2.25 29.43 11.39
N LEU A 59 2.58 28.67 10.34
CA LEU A 59 1.78 27.52 9.89
C LEU A 59 1.65 26.46 10.98
N LEU A 60 2.76 26.08 11.62
CA LEU A 60 2.76 25.13 12.73
C LEU A 60 1.89 25.62 13.89
N SER A 61 2.05 26.89 14.28
CA SER A 61 1.31 27.49 15.40
C SER A 61 -0.21 27.46 15.15
N ARG A 62 -0.65 27.82 13.93
CA ARG A 62 -2.05 27.76 13.52
C ARG A 62 -2.57 26.33 13.51
N THR A 63 -1.77 25.40 12.99
CA THR A 63 -2.11 23.97 12.95
C THR A 63 -2.33 23.42 14.36
N LEU A 64 -1.42 23.69 15.29
CA LEU A 64 -1.56 23.24 16.68
C LEU A 64 -2.80 23.82 17.35
N ALA A 65 -3.09 25.11 17.12
CA ALA A 65 -4.30 25.75 17.65
C ALA A 65 -5.58 25.11 17.07
N ALA A 66 -5.62 24.85 15.76
CA ALA A 66 -6.73 24.21 15.08
C ALA A 66 -7.00 22.79 15.60
N VAL A 67 -5.93 22.02 15.77
CA VAL A 67 -6.01 20.65 16.29
C VAL A 67 -6.45 20.64 17.75
N GLN A 68 -5.92 21.54 18.58
CA GLN A 68 -6.31 21.64 19.98
C GLN A 68 -7.80 21.99 20.15
N GLN A 69 -8.35 22.83 19.27
CA GLN A 69 -9.78 23.13 19.24
C GLN A 69 -10.61 21.94 18.75
N ARG A 70 -10.15 21.23 17.72
CA ARG A 70 -10.91 20.16 17.07
C ARG A 70 -10.89 18.85 17.86
N ALA A 71 -9.77 18.52 18.47
CA ALA A 71 -9.53 17.26 19.17
C ALA A 71 -8.74 17.48 20.47
N PRO A 72 -9.36 18.12 21.48
CA PRO A 72 -8.67 18.44 22.73
C PRO A 72 -8.16 17.17 23.42
N GLY A 73 -6.88 17.17 23.81
CA GLY A 73 -6.27 16.09 24.59
C GLY A 73 -5.90 14.82 23.79
N ARG A 74 -6.06 14.80 22.46
CA ARG A 74 -5.55 13.69 21.64
C ARG A 74 -4.06 13.83 21.36
N ALA A 75 -3.34 12.72 21.46
CA ALA A 75 -1.94 12.66 21.09
C ALA A 75 -1.78 12.80 19.57
N LEU A 76 -0.75 13.53 19.15
CA LEU A 76 -0.39 13.73 17.76
C LEU A 76 0.57 12.61 17.35
N ALA A 77 0.26 11.85 16.32
CA ALA A 77 1.14 10.83 15.77
C ALA A 77 2.17 11.45 14.82
N SER A 78 1.73 12.35 13.94
CA SER A 78 2.60 13.08 13.02
C SER A 78 2.00 14.41 12.60
N ILE A 79 2.87 15.35 12.23
CA ILE A 79 2.51 16.63 11.60
C ILE A 79 3.42 16.79 10.39
N GLU A 80 2.82 17.02 9.24
CA GLU A 80 3.51 17.34 8.00
C GLU A 80 3.09 18.73 7.55
N LEU A 81 4.07 19.61 7.31
CA LEU A 81 3.85 20.99 6.92
C LEU A 81 4.18 21.14 5.45
N LEU A 82 3.22 21.62 4.67
CA LEU A 82 3.39 21.98 3.26
C LEU A 82 3.18 23.50 3.14
N PRO A 83 4.18 24.32 3.52
CA PRO A 83 4.08 25.80 3.51
C PRO A 83 4.19 26.41 2.11
N GLY A 84 4.44 25.60 1.09
CA GLY A 84 4.60 26.01 -0.31
C GLY A 84 3.34 25.86 -1.15
N GLY A 85 3.25 26.62 -2.24
CA GLY A 85 2.18 26.58 -3.24
C GLY A 85 1.10 27.64 -3.00
N ASP A 86 0.13 27.76 -3.91
CA ASP A 86 -1.06 28.60 -3.78
C ASP A 86 -2.10 27.98 -2.83
N ASP A 87 -1.80 26.82 -2.23
CA ASP A 87 -2.61 26.13 -1.22
C ASP A 87 -1.72 25.59 -0.08
N PRO A 88 -1.15 26.47 0.76
CA PRO A 88 -0.33 26.03 1.88
C PRO A 88 -1.21 25.26 2.87
N LYS A 89 -0.75 24.11 3.36
CA LYS A 89 -1.54 23.25 4.24
C LYS A 89 -0.68 22.47 5.22
N ALA A 90 -1.32 21.99 6.27
CA ALA A 90 -0.70 21.09 7.24
C ALA A 90 -1.56 19.84 7.39
N MET A 91 -0.92 18.69 7.41
CA MET A 91 -1.56 17.39 7.59
C MET A 91 -1.18 16.86 8.96
N VAL A 92 -2.19 16.50 9.75
CA VAL A 92 -1.99 16.05 11.13
C VAL A 92 -2.65 14.71 11.30
N VAL A 93 -1.88 13.71 11.75
CA VAL A 93 -2.41 12.41 12.15
C VAL A 93 -2.59 12.40 13.66
N LEU A 94 -3.83 12.19 14.12
CA LEU A 94 -4.17 12.00 15.51
C LEU A 94 -4.04 10.52 15.89
N ALA A 95 -3.31 10.24 16.97
CA ALA A 95 -3.14 8.91 17.51
C ALA A 95 -4.40 8.43 18.26
N GLY A 96 -4.64 7.11 18.22
CA GLY A 96 -5.73 6.42 18.92
C GLY A 96 -6.21 5.19 18.15
N ASP A 97 -7.09 4.38 18.76
CA ASP A 97 -7.67 3.16 18.14
C ASP A 97 -8.38 3.45 16.81
N HIS A 98 -8.88 4.67 16.64
CA HIS A 98 -9.36 5.21 15.37
C HIS A 98 -8.53 6.45 15.03
N ALA A 99 -7.34 6.23 14.48
CA ALA A 99 -6.50 7.30 14.00
C ALA A 99 -7.29 8.16 12.99
N ARG A 100 -7.07 9.47 13.02
CA ARG A 100 -7.73 10.42 12.12
C ARG A 100 -6.70 11.31 11.47
N ARG A 101 -6.93 11.70 10.22
CA ARG A 101 -6.14 12.68 9.50
C ARG A 101 -6.93 13.97 9.39
N LEU A 102 -6.35 15.04 9.92
CA LEU A 102 -6.83 16.40 9.76
C LEU A 102 -6.00 17.09 8.68
N ILE A 103 -6.65 17.79 7.76
CA ILE A 103 -5.99 18.72 6.84
C ILE A 103 -6.38 20.13 7.26
N VAL A 104 -5.37 20.95 7.55
CA VAL A 104 -5.53 22.34 8.01
C VAL A 104 -5.03 23.28 6.93
N ASP A 105 -5.84 24.26 6.56
CA ASP A 105 -5.45 25.36 5.68
C ASP A 105 -4.36 26.20 6.35
N GLY A 106 -3.26 26.42 5.65
CA GLY A 106 -2.10 27.12 6.17
C GLY A 106 -2.23 28.64 6.20
N ARG A 107 -3.18 29.21 5.46
CA ARG A 107 -3.46 30.66 5.44
C ARG A 107 -4.24 31.06 6.68
N ASP A 108 -5.25 30.28 7.02
CA ASP A 108 -6.27 30.70 7.99
C ASP A 108 -6.34 29.79 9.23
N GLY A 109 -5.67 28.63 9.19
CA GLY A 109 -5.69 27.66 10.30
C GLY A 109 -7.01 26.90 10.43
N VAL A 110 -7.81 26.84 9.36
CA VAL A 110 -9.12 26.16 9.36
C VAL A 110 -8.94 24.69 9.02
N VAL A 111 -9.61 23.79 9.76
CA VAL A 111 -9.64 22.37 9.41
C VAL A 111 -10.54 22.18 8.18
N VAL A 112 -9.93 21.84 7.05
CA VAL A 112 -10.61 21.64 5.75
C VAL A 112 -11.13 20.20 5.61
N GLN A 113 -10.38 19.22 6.10
CA GLN A 113 -10.78 17.81 6.08
C GLN A 113 -10.49 17.11 7.40
N ASP A 114 -11.34 16.15 7.76
CA ASP A 114 -11.28 15.37 8.99
C ASP A 114 -11.76 13.94 8.75
N GLU A 115 -10.84 13.08 8.31
CA GLU A 115 -11.15 11.74 7.83
C GLU A 115 -10.50 10.65 8.70
N PRO A 116 -11.06 9.42 8.74
CA PRO A 116 -10.38 8.28 9.32
C PRO A 116 -9.02 8.07 8.64
N TYR A 117 -7.97 7.86 9.43
CA TYR A 117 -6.65 7.53 8.91
C TYR A 117 -6.48 6.01 8.92
N GLU A 118 -6.63 5.39 7.75
CA GLU A 118 -6.16 4.02 7.54
C GLU A 118 -4.78 4.07 6.88
N ALA A 119 -3.76 3.62 7.60
CA ALA A 119 -2.38 3.59 7.10
C ALA A 119 -2.22 2.70 5.85
N GLU A 120 -3.09 1.71 5.69
CA GLU A 120 -3.12 0.79 4.55
C GLU A 120 -4.54 0.74 3.97
N SER A 121 -4.64 0.69 2.64
CA SER A 121 -5.94 0.49 2.00
C SER A 121 -6.52 -0.88 2.36
N LEU A 122 -7.85 -0.99 2.40
CA LEU A 122 -8.52 -2.27 2.68
C LEU A 122 -8.05 -3.39 1.72
N ILE A 123 -7.86 -3.07 0.44
CA ILE A 123 -7.34 -4.04 -0.54
C ILE A 123 -5.94 -4.50 -0.14
N LEU A 124 -5.07 -3.59 0.31
CA LEU A 124 -3.72 -3.94 0.77
C LEU A 124 -3.77 -4.83 2.02
N ARG A 125 -4.67 -4.55 2.95
CA ARG A 125 -4.88 -5.37 4.17
C ARG A 125 -5.40 -6.78 3.85
N ILE A 126 -6.24 -6.92 2.82
CA ILE A 126 -6.69 -8.24 2.33
C ILE A 126 -5.52 -8.96 1.65
N HIS A 127 -4.74 -8.26 0.83
CA HIS A 127 -3.58 -8.81 0.13
C HIS A 127 -2.49 -9.32 1.09
N SER A 128 -2.17 -8.52 2.11
CA SER A 128 -1.14 -8.85 3.12
C SER A 128 -1.62 -9.83 4.18
N GLY A 129 -2.93 -10.06 4.29
CA GLY A 129 -3.54 -10.83 5.37
C GLY A 129 -3.70 -10.04 6.68
N ALA A 130 -3.28 -8.76 6.71
CA ALA A 130 -3.41 -7.89 7.88
C ALA A 130 -4.87 -7.63 8.29
N ILE A 131 -5.85 -7.94 7.43
CA ILE A 131 -7.27 -7.94 7.82
C ILE A 131 -7.58 -8.89 8.99
N PHE A 132 -6.78 -9.94 9.18
CA PHE A 132 -6.86 -10.85 10.33
C PHE A 132 -5.85 -10.52 11.44
N GLY A 133 -5.20 -9.35 11.37
CA GLY A 133 -4.11 -8.95 12.27
C GLY A 133 -2.80 -9.70 12.02
N GLU A 134 -1.91 -9.70 13.02
CA GLU A 134 -0.59 -10.34 12.93
C GLU A 134 -0.64 -11.82 12.52
N PRO A 135 -1.57 -12.67 13.03
CA PRO A 135 -1.64 -14.07 12.61
C PRO A 135 -1.89 -14.23 11.11
N GLY A 136 -2.68 -13.33 10.51
CA GLY A 136 -2.92 -13.32 9.07
C GLY A 136 -1.67 -13.00 8.26
N VAL A 137 -0.84 -12.07 8.75
CA VAL A 137 0.45 -11.73 8.13
C VAL A 137 1.41 -12.93 8.20
N PHE A 138 1.52 -13.59 9.35
CA PHE A 138 2.33 -14.82 9.48
C PHE A 138 1.87 -15.91 8.50
N LEU A 139 0.55 -16.11 8.38
CA LEU A 139 -0.02 -17.04 7.42
C LEU A 139 0.33 -16.64 5.98
N GLY A 140 0.28 -15.36 5.65
CA GLY A 140 0.73 -14.81 4.36
C GLY A 140 2.20 -15.12 4.06
N ILE A 141 3.10 -14.94 5.03
CA ILE A 141 4.53 -15.28 4.89
C ILE A 141 4.71 -16.78 4.62
N MET A 142 4.06 -17.63 5.42
CA MET A 142 4.12 -19.08 5.22
C MET A 142 3.63 -19.49 3.83
N TRP A 143 2.57 -18.86 3.33
CA TRP A 143 2.07 -19.12 1.99
C TRP A 143 3.00 -18.60 0.89
N GLY A 144 3.62 -17.44 1.06
CA GLY A 144 4.65 -16.95 0.15
C GLY A 144 5.80 -17.95 0.01
N ILE A 145 6.29 -18.50 1.12
CA ILE A 145 7.33 -19.53 1.13
C ILE A 145 6.84 -20.82 0.43
N ALA A 146 5.61 -21.25 0.70
CA ALA A 146 5.02 -22.40 0.02
C ALA A 146 4.93 -22.19 -1.50
N LEU A 147 4.58 -20.97 -1.94
CA LEU A 147 4.50 -20.59 -3.35
C LEU A 147 5.86 -20.68 -4.05
N VAL A 148 6.92 -20.18 -3.39
CA VAL A 148 8.29 -20.30 -3.87
C VAL A 148 8.67 -21.77 -3.99
N GLY A 149 8.40 -22.58 -2.97
CA GLY A 149 8.65 -24.03 -3.01
C GLY A 149 7.90 -24.74 -4.14
N LEU A 150 6.61 -24.44 -4.31
CA LEU A 150 5.80 -24.99 -5.40
C LEU A 150 6.30 -24.56 -6.79
N SER A 151 6.76 -23.31 -6.93
CA SER A 151 7.30 -22.78 -8.18
C SER A 151 8.61 -23.46 -8.56
N LEU A 152 9.53 -23.61 -7.59
CA LEU A 152 10.80 -24.32 -7.79
C LEU A 152 10.58 -25.81 -8.08
N THR A 153 9.71 -26.49 -7.33
CA THR A 153 9.41 -27.90 -7.56
C THR A 153 8.66 -28.14 -8.87
N GLY A 154 7.73 -27.25 -9.24
CA GLY A 154 7.04 -27.27 -10.53
C GLY A 154 8.00 -27.08 -11.70
N ALA A 155 8.90 -26.11 -11.63
CA ALA A 155 9.95 -25.90 -12.63
C ALA A 155 10.87 -27.12 -12.75
N TRP A 156 11.26 -27.74 -11.62
CA TRP A 156 12.06 -28.96 -11.64
C TRP A 156 11.33 -30.13 -12.33
N VAL A 157 10.05 -30.35 -12.00
CA VAL A 157 9.23 -31.38 -12.65
C VAL A 157 9.10 -31.12 -14.16
N TYR A 158 8.89 -29.87 -14.56
CA TYR A 158 8.85 -29.47 -15.96
C TYR A 158 10.18 -29.78 -16.67
N LEU A 159 11.31 -29.45 -16.05
CA LEU A 159 12.65 -29.74 -16.60
C LEU A 159 12.92 -31.24 -16.70
N ASP A 160 12.53 -32.04 -15.71
CA ASP A 160 12.65 -33.50 -15.76
C ASP A 160 11.83 -34.09 -16.92
N LEU A 161 10.57 -33.68 -17.06
CA LEU A 161 9.71 -34.09 -18.18
C LEU A 161 10.30 -33.67 -19.53
N TYR A 162 10.78 -32.44 -19.65
CA TYR A 162 11.41 -31.91 -20.86
C TYR A 162 12.69 -32.68 -21.23
N ARG A 163 13.54 -32.99 -20.24
CA ARG A 163 14.76 -33.79 -20.44
C ARG A 163 14.44 -35.21 -20.90
N ARG A 164 13.46 -35.88 -20.30
CA ARG A 164 13.00 -37.21 -20.72
C ARG A 164 12.46 -37.20 -22.14
N ARG A 165 11.67 -36.18 -22.49
CA ARG A 165 11.09 -36.01 -23.84
C ARG A 165 12.16 -35.84 -24.92
N ARG A 166 13.18 -35.00 -24.65
CA ARG A 166 14.34 -34.84 -25.55
C ARG A 166 15.08 -36.16 -25.76
N LYS A 167 15.25 -36.98 -24.70
CA LYS A 167 15.83 -38.33 -24.81
C LYS A 167 14.96 -39.29 -25.64
N SER A 168 13.65 -39.08 -25.69
CA SER A 168 12.70 -39.86 -26.50
C SER A 168 12.48 -39.29 -27.92
N GLY A 169 13.34 -38.37 -28.39
CA GLY A 169 13.30 -37.83 -29.76
C GLY A 169 12.17 -36.84 -30.06
N LYS A 170 11.40 -36.41 -29.06
CA LYS A 170 10.35 -35.39 -29.23
C LYS A 170 10.86 -34.06 -28.68
N SER A 171 10.95 -33.02 -29.51
CA SER A 171 11.56 -31.71 -29.16
C SER A 171 10.57 -30.60 -28.80
N GLY A 172 9.25 -30.88 -28.84
CA GLY A 172 8.22 -29.86 -28.54
C GLY A 172 8.26 -29.35 -27.10
N MET A 173 8.14 -28.04 -26.94
CA MET A 173 8.11 -27.34 -25.64
C MET A 173 6.77 -27.52 -24.91
N PHE A 174 5.68 -27.69 -25.65
CA PHE A 174 4.33 -27.92 -25.11
C PHE A 174 3.85 -29.34 -25.40
N TRP A 175 2.99 -29.87 -24.52
CA TRP A 175 2.43 -31.22 -24.60
C TRP A 175 1.65 -31.41 -25.89
#